data_AF-A0A914JEH7-F1
#
_entry.id   AF-A0A914JEH7-F1
#
_cell.length_a   1.000
_cell.length_b   1.000
_cell.length_c   1.000
_cell.angle_alpha   90.00
_cell.angle_beta   90.00
_cell.angle_gamma   90.00
#
_symmetry.space_group_name_H-M   'P 1'
#
loop_
_entity.id
_entity.type
_entity.pdbx_description
1 polymer ?
#
loop_
_entity_poly.entity_id
_entity_poly.type
_entity_poly.pdbx_seq_one_letter_code
_entity_poly.pdbx_strand_id
1 'polypeptide(L)'
;MISLQAAAEEKKESIRQLLRKIKERLEVKEPIISALADALLQMRNGIHVFTSLAVQNGSDQFDYHSDFEHLQKLLFLLSEEDWQKIRQFDSLFNADVDIEISKLIFDINSKVEKTRQKDALNFYRDHQSFVQVRHLAGPIEKLSKKEKNYLIERYVSQKEPELEIAKRSRFCAVCRSIAVSVCCFDSAYCSFQCQAVDWSTHQLVCDHETFVQSCKNNLNN
;
A
#
# COMPACT_ATOMS: atom_id res chain seq x y z
N MET A 1 18.00 4.02 17.25
CA MET A 1 17.88 3.71 15.80
C MET A 1 19.22 3.74 15.03
N ILE A 2 20.25 4.45 15.50
CA ILE A 2 21.55 4.58 14.80
C ILE A 2 22.37 3.27 14.78
N SER A 3 22.18 2.37 15.75
CA SER A 3 22.97 1.12 15.91
C SER A 3 22.70 0.02 14.87
N LEU A 4 21.46 -0.13 14.39
CA LEU A 4 21.11 -1.18 13.40
C LEU A 4 21.61 -0.82 12.00
N GLN A 5 21.62 0.48 11.69
CA GLN A 5 22.04 0.99 10.38
C GLN A 5 23.57 0.92 10.22
N ALA A 6 24.31 1.20 11.29
CA ALA A 6 25.76 1.01 11.33
C ALA A 6 26.16 -0.48 11.17
N ALA A 7 25.48 -1.39 11.88
CA ALA A 7 25.75 -2.83 11.76
C ALA A 7 25.38 -3.40 10.38
N ALA A 8 24.38 -2.82 9.70
CA ALA A 8 24.02 -3.18 8.33
C ALA A 8 25.07 -2.71 7.31
N GLU A 9 25.64 -1.52 7.50
CA GLU A 9 26.71 -1.01 6.63
C GLU A 9 28.04 -1.75 6.82
N GLU A 10 28.38 -2.14 8.06
CA GLU A 10 29.55 -2.98 8.34
C GLU A 10 29.46 -4.34 7.64
N LYS A 11 28.27 -4.98 7.68
CA LYS A 11 28.04 -6.24 6.96
C LYS A 11 28.05 -6.09 5.46
N LYS A 12 27.50 -5.00 4.91
CA LYS A 12 27.59 -4.70 3.48
C LYS A 12 29.05 -4.56 3.03
N GLU A 13 29.87 -3.89 3.83
CA GLU A 13 31.29 -3.72 3.51
C GLU A 13 32.06 -5.05 3.55
N SER A 14 31.76 -5.90 4.53
CA SER A 14 32.31 -7.26 4.59
C SER A 14 31.94 -8.11 3.36
N ILE A 15 30.68 -8.05 2.90
CA ILE A 15 30.22 -8.72 1.68
C ILE A 15 30.93 -8.17 0.44
N ARG A 16 31.09 -6.84 0.32
CA ARG A 16 31.83 -6.22 -0.80
C ARG A 16 33.28 -6.68 -0.86
N GLN A 17 33.95 -6.80 0.29
CA GLN A 17 35.32 -7.29 0.36
C GLN A 17 35.43 -8.77 -0.05
N LEU A 18 34.48 -9.61 0.36
CA LEU A 18 34.40 -11.01 -0.09
C LEU A 18 34.17 -11.11 -1.59
N LEU A 19 33.23 -10.34 -2.15
CA LEU A 19 32.98 -10.30 -3.59
C LEU A 19 34.20 -9.83 -4.38
N ARG A 20 34.97 -8.88 -3.87
CA ARG A 20 36.22 -8.41 -4.49
C ARG A 20 37.29 -9.51 -4.51
N LYS A 21 37.48 -10.22 -3.39
CA LYS A 21 38.38 -11.39 -3.31
C LYS A 21 37.95 -12.54 -4.22
N ILE A 22 36.64 -12.78 -4.35
CA ILE A 22 36.09 -13.78 -5.27
C ILE A 22 36.36 -13.36 -6.72
N LYS A 23 36.16 -12.09 -7.05
CA LYS A 23 36.42 -11.54 -8.38
C LYS A 23 37.91 -11.63 -8.77
N GLU A 24 38.81 -11.20 -7.89
CA GLU A 24 40.27 -11.33 -8.11
C GLU A 24 40.69 -12.80 -8.31
N ARG A 25 40.08 -13.72 -7.57
CA ARG A 25 40.33 -15.17 -7.74
C ARG A 25 39.73 -15.73 -9.03
N LEU A 26 38.61 -15.19 -9.51
CA LEU A 26 38.02 -15.55 -10.80
C LEU A 26 38.85 -15.01 -11.96
N GLU A 27 39.39 -13.79 -11.84
CA GLU A 27 40.29 -13.19 -12.83
C GLU A 27 41.61 -13.97 -12.96
N VAL A 28 42.13 -14.55 -11.86
CA VAL A 28 43.29 -15.48 -11.89
C VAL A 28 42.92 -16.85 -12.48
N LYS A 29 41.64 -17.26 -12.40
CA LYS A 29 41.14 -18.55 -12.89
C LYS A 29 40.66 -18.50 -14.35
N GLU A 30 40.33 -17.33 -14.91
CA GLU A 30 39.91 -17.18 -16.31
C GLU A 30 40.92 -17.73 -17.32
N PRO A 31 42.25 -17.51 -17.20
CA PRO A 31 43.23 -18.09 -18.12
C PRO A 31 43.24 -19.63 -18.07
N ILE A 32 43.01 -20.19 -16.88
CA ILE A 32 42.99 -21.64 -16.65
C ILE A 32 41.69 -22.24 -17.21
N ILE A 33 40.55 -21.59 -16.98
CA ILE A 33 39.25 -21.97 -17.54
C ILE A 33 39.27 -21.86 -19.07
N SER A 34 39.89 -20.82 -19.63
CA SER A 34 40.10 -20.66 -21.07
C SER A 34 40.97 -21.78 -21.64
N ALA A 35 42.09 -22.11 -20.99
CA ALA A 35 42.96 -23.21 -21.42
C ALA A 35 42.25 -24.59 -21.34
N LEU A 36 41.42 -24.80 -20.31
CA LEU A 36 40.61 -26.01 -20.16
C LEU A 36 39.50 -26.08 -21.22
N ALA A 37 38.86 -24.94 -21.51
CA ALA A 37 37.85 -24.83 -22.56
C ALA A 37 38.44 -25.08 -23.95
N ASP A 38 39.65 -24.55 -24.23
CA ASP A 38 40.38 -24.80 -25.48
C ASP A 38 40.79 -26.28 -25.61
N ALA A 39 41.24 -26.91 -24.52
CA ALA A 39 41.54 -28.35 -24.50
C ALA A 39 40.28 -29.19 -24.76
N LEU A 40 39.14 -28.85 -24.14
CA LEU A 40 37.86 -29.53 -24.36
C LEU A 40 37.29 -29.27 -25.77
N LEU A 41 37.52 -28.08 -26.36
CA LEU A 41 37.17 -27.76 -27.75
C LEU A 41 38.03 -28.54 -28.74
N GLN A 42 39.33 -28.69 -28.48
CA GLN A 42 40.22 -29.54 -29.28
C GLN A 42 39.79 -31.02 -29.22
N MET A 43 39.40 -31.51 -28.03
CA MET A 43 38.82 -32.85 -27.88
C MET A 43 37.50 -33.01 -28.65
N ARG A 44 36.59 -32.02 -28.55
CA ARG A 44 35.32 -32.00 -29.29
C ARG A 44 35.54 -31.97 -30.80
N ASN A 45 36.51 -31.19 -31.29
CA ASN A 45 36.82 -31.11 -32.71
C ASN A 45 37.47 -32.41 -33.22
N GLY A 46 38.29 -33.09 -32.39
CA GLY A 46 38.78 -34.43 -32.67
C GLY A 46 37.65 -35.47 -32.80
N ILE A 47 36.65 -35.39 -31.91
CA ILE A 47 35.43 -36.22 -31.97
C ILE A 47 34.61 -35.90 -33.23
N HIS A 48 34.51 -34.63 -33.63
CA HIS A 48 33.76 -34.20 -34.82
C HIS A 48 34.40 -34.64 -36.14
N VAL A 49 35.73 -34.69 -36.21
CA VAL A 49 36.46 -35.24 -37.36
C VAL A 49 36.26 -36.75 -37.46
N PHE A 50 36.25 -37.45 -36.32
CA PHE A 50 35.97 -38.89 -36.26
C PHE A 50 34.53 -39.24 -36.67
N THR A 51 33.53 -38.48 -36.21
CA THR A 51 32.13 -38.70 -36.60
C THR A 51 31.89 -38.37 -38.08
N SER A 52 32.54 -37.36 -38.64
CA SER A 52 32.47 -37.10 -40.10
C SER A 52 33.10 -38.23 -40.94
N LEU A 53 34.19 -38.85 -40.48
CA LEU A 53 34.80 -40.01 -41.14
C LEU A 53 33.95 -41.29 -40.99
N ALA A 54 33.25 -41.46 -39.86
CA ALA A 54 32.34 -42.58 -39.66
C ALA A 54 31.08 -42.47 -40.54
N VAL A 55 30.53 -41.26 -40.70
CA VAL A 55 29.38 -40.98 -41.57
C VAL A 55 29.73 -41.18 -43.05
N GLN A 56 30.94 -40.83 -43.48
CA GLN A 56 31.40 -41.10 -44.85
C GLN A 56 31.59 -42.60 -45.16
N ASN A 57 31.75 -43.44 -44.13
CA ASN A 57 31.94 -44.89 -44.27
C ASN A 57 30.65 -45.71 -44.03
N GLY A 58 29.50 -45.06 -43.83
CA GLY A 58 28.17 -45.68 -43.95
C GLY A 58 27.78 -46.69 -42.87
N SER A 59 28.18 -46.50 -41.61
CA SER A 59 27.72 -47.35 -40.50
C SER A 59 26.58 -46.69 -39.71
N ASP A 60 25.34 -47.14 -39.93
CA ASP A 60 24.10 -46.63 -39.29
C ASP A 60 23.81 -47.22 -37.88
N GLN A 61 24.84 -47.62 -37.12
CA GLN A 61 24.66 -48.05 -35.73
C GLN A 61 25.55 -47.24 -34.78
N PHE A 62 24.95 -46.28 -34.09
CA PHE A 62 25.57 -45.60 -32.95
C PHE A 62 25.55 -46.54 -31.74
N ASP A 63 26.66 -47.23 -31.51
CA ASP A 63 26.90 -48.04 -30.31
C ASP A 63 27.59 -47.19 -29.23
N TYR A 64 26.79 -46.75 -28.24
CA TYR A 64 27.22 -45.99 -27.06
C TYR A 64 28.31 -46.72 -26.24
N HIS A 65 28.52 -48.02 -26.43
CA HIS A 65 29.58 -48.77 -25.74
C HIS A 65 30.98 -48.47 -26.32
N SER A 66 31.08 -48.19 -27.62
CA SER A 66 32.37 -47.85 -28.27
C SER A 66 32.85 -46.43 -27.95
N ASP A 67 31.91 -45.50 -27.71
CA ASP A 67 32.20 -44.13 -27.30
C ASP A 67 32.76 -44.04 -25.87
N PHE A 68 32.33 -44.95 -24.98
CA PHE A 68 32.86 -45.04 -23.61
C PHE A 68 34.29 -45.61 -23.58
N GLU A 69 34.59 -46.62 -24.41
CA GLU A 69 35.95 -47.11 -24.60
C GLU A 69 36.88 -46.07 -25.26
N HIS A 70 36.35 -45.25 -26.18
CA HIS A 70 37.13 -44.16 -26.80
C HIS A 70 37.39 -43.01 -25.82
N LEU A 71 36.42 -42.65 -24.97
CA LEU A 71 36.63 -41.71 -23.87
C LEU A 71 37.66 -42.25 -22.87
N GLN A 72 37.64 -43.55 -22.55
CA GLN A 72 38.68 -44.19 -21.74
C GLN A 72 40.07 -44.14 -22.41
N LYS A 73 40.15 -44.32 -23.73
CA LYS A 73 41.40 -44.18 -24.50
C LYS A 73 41.90 -42.73 -24.57
N LEU A 74 41.00 -41.75 -24.69
CA LEU A 74 41.32 -40.32 -24.65
C LEU A 74 41.79 -39.88 -23.26
N LEU A 75 41.19 -40.42 -22.19
CA LEU A 75 41.65 -40.26 -20.80
C LEU A 75 43.05 -40.86 -20.58
N PHE A 76 43.43 -41.89 -21.34
CA PHE A 76 44.75 -42.53 -21.32
C PHE A 76 45.83 -41.72 -22.08
N LEU A 77 45.43 -40.78 -22.94
CA LEU A 77 46.33 -39.89 -23.68
C LEU A 77 46.72 -38.63 -22.88
N LEU A 78 46.05 -38.38 -21.76
CA LEU A 78 46.43 -37.32 -20.83
C LEU A 78 47.76 -37.69 -20.18
N SER A 79 48.75 -36.79 -20.28
CA SER A 79 50.00 -36.99 -19.58
C SER A 79 49.79 -36.93 -18.06
N GLU A 80 50.70 -37.52 -17.29
CA GLU A 80 50.59 -37.47 -15.83
C GLU A 80 50.67 -36.02 -15.29
N GLU A 81 51.27 -35.12 -16.06
CA GLU A 81 51.29 -33.68 -15.82
C GLU A 81 49.90 -33.03 -15.99
N ASP A 82 49.10 -33.51 -16.94
CA ASP A 82 47.73 -33.02 -17.17
C ASP A 82 46.78 -33.54 -16.09
N TRP A 83 46.94 -34.79 -15.66
CA TRP A 83 46.24 -35.32 -14.50
C TRP A 83 46.65 -34.63 -13.19
N GLN A 84 47.89 -34.17 -13.06
CA GLN A 84 48.30 -33.33 -11.92
C GLN A 84 47.67 -31.93 -11.97
N LYS A 85 47.55 -31.30 -13.15
CA LYS A 85 46.84 -30.02 -13.30
C LYS A 85 45.35 -30.15 -12.99
N ILE A 86 44.70 -31.23 -13.44
CA ILE A 86 43.28 -31.53 -13.14
C ILE A 86 43.09 -31.78 -11.63
N ARG A 87 43.96 -32.57 -11.00
CA ARG A 87 43.92 -32.82 -9.54
C ARG A 87 44.24 -31.57 -8.73
N GLN A 88 45.15 -30.72 -9.21
CA GLN A 88 45.39 -29.40 -8.62
C GLN A 88 44.16 -28.50 -8.77
N PHE A 89 43.46 -28.53 -9.91
CA PHE A 89 42.23 -27.77 -10.15
C PHE A 89 41.09 -28.20 -9.23
N ASP A 90 40.90 -29.51 -9.04
CA ASP A 90 39.94 -30.07 -8.07
C ASP A 90 40.33 -29.71 -6.63
N SER A 91 41.63 -29.71 -6.30
CA SER A 91 42.12 -29.27 -4.99
C SER A 91 41.99 -27.75 -4.75
N LEU A 92 41.84 -26.95 -5.82
CA LEU A 92 41.63 -25.50 -5.77
C LEU A 92 40.15 -25.12 -5.61
N PHE A 93 39.23 -26.07 -5.78
CA PHE A 93 37.90 -26.04 -5.18
C PHE A 93 38.02 -26.54 -3.74
N ASN A 94 38.53 -25.65 -2.87
CA ASN A 94 38.67 -25.95 -1.46
C ASN A 94 37.29 -26.29 -0.89
N ALA A 95 37.14 -27.50 -0.35
CA ALA A 95 35.97 -27.91 0.44
C ALA A 95 35.58 -26.86 1.50
N ASP A 96 36.57 -26.09 1.99
CA ASP A 96 36.37 -24.98 2.91
C ASP A 96 35.51 -23.83 2.35
N VAL A 97 35.62 -23.51 1.05
CA VAL A 97 34.81 -22.47 0.39
C VAL A 97 33.35 -22.93 0.24
N ASP A 98 33.13 -24.20 -0.13
CA ASP A 98 31.79 -24.76 -0.23
C ASP A 98 31.11 -24.90 1.15
N ILE A 99 31.89 -25.21 2.19
CA ILE A 99 31.42 -25.20 3.59
C ILE A 99 31.02 -23.78 4.02
N GLU A 100 31.83 -22.77 3.69
CA GLU A 100 31.56 -21.37 4.06
C GLU A 100 30.33 -20.81 3.32
N ILE A 101 30.17 -21.12 2.03
CA ILE A 101 28.98 -20.79 1.25
C ILE A 101 27.74 -21.49 1.82
N SER A 102 27.83 -22.79 2.14
CA SER A 102 26.72 -23.55 2.73
C SER A 102 26.27 -22.99 4.08
N LYS A 103 27.22 -22.58 4.93
CA LYS A 103 26.92 -21.89 6.20
C LYS A 103 26.20 -20.56 5.97
N LEU A 104 26.65 -19.76 4.99
CA LEU A 104 26.01 -18.49 4.66
C LEU A 104 24.58 -18.69 4.14
N ILE A 105 24.37 -19.68 3.27
CA ILE A 105 23.04 -20.04 2.75
C ILE A 105 22.12 -20.46 3.91
N PHE A 106 22.60 -21.29 4.81
CA PHE A 106 21.85 -21.72 6.00
C PHE A 106 21.46 -20.52 6.89
N ASP A 107 22.40 -19.63 7.17
CA ASP A 107 22.17 -18.43 7.99
C ASP A 107 21.16 -17.47 7.34
N ILE A 108 21.21 -17.31 6.01
CA ILE A 108 20.26 -16.50 5.25
C ILE A 108 18.87 -17.13 5.34
N ASN A 109 18.75 -18.43 5.05
CA ASN A 109 17.47 -19.14 5.10
C ASN A 109 16.85 -19.10 6.50
N SER A 110 17.66 -19.27 7.55
CA SER A 110 17.19 -19.15 8.94
C SER A 110 16.63 -17.76 9.26
N LYS A 111 17.29 -16.69 8.77
CA LYS A 111 16.80 -15.31 8.96
C LYS A 111 15.53 -15.01 8.15
N VAL A 112 15.47 -15.49 6.91
CA VAL A 112 14.29 -15.36 6.05
C VAL A 112 13.10 -16.03 6.73
N GLU A 113 13.27 -17.23 7.27
CA GLU A 113 12.19 -17.97 7.93
C GLU A 113 11.70 -17.27 9.21
N LYS A 114 12.63 -16.79 10.06
CA LYS A 114 12.26 -15.99 11.24
C LYS A 114 11.48 -14.73 10.87
N THR A 115 11.83 -14.10 9.75
CA THR A 115 11.13 -12.90 9.26
C THR A 115 9.73 -13.27 8.78
N ARG A 116 9.59 -14.34 7.99
CA ARG A 116 8.28 -14.85 7.54
C ARG A 116 7.35 -15.19 8.71
N GLN A 117 7.87 -15.85 9.75
CA GLN A 117 7.10 -16.16 10.96
C GLN A 117 6.64 -14.90 11.68
N LYS A 118 7.50 -13.89 11.79
CA LYS A 118 7.15 -12.60 12.38
C LYS A 118 6.08 -11.88 11.56
N ASP A 119 6.20 -11.88 10.23
CA ASP A 119 5.23 -11.23 9.34
C ASP A 119 3.88 -11.92 9.37
N ALA A 120 3.85 -13.26 9.42
CA ALA A 120 2.62 -14.03 9.62
C ALA A 120 1.94 -13.65 10.94
N LEU A 121 2.70 -13.57 12.05
CA LEU A 121 2.16 -13.17 13.35
C LEU A 121 1.58 -11.75 13.33
N ASN A 122 2.28 -10.81 12.69
CA ASN A 122 1.81 -9.44 12.53
C ASN A 122 0.52 -9.39 11.71
N PHE A 123 0.46 -10.13 10.61
CA PHE A 123 -0.75 -10.24 9.79
C PHE A 123 -1.96 -10.74 10.60
N TYR A 124 -1.80 -11.78 11.43
CA TYR A 124 -2.88 -12.26 12.29
C TYR A 124 -3.33 -11.19 13.30
N ARG A 125 -2.39 -10.47 13.91
CA ARG A 125 -2.69 -9.38 14.84
C ARG A 125 -3.46 -8.24 14.17
N ASP A 126 -3.03 -7.83 12.97
CA ASP A 126 -3.66 -6.76 12.21
C ASP A 126 -5.07 -7.18 11.75
N HIS A 127 -5.23 -8.42 11.29
CA HIS A 127 -6.53 -8.98 10.94
C HIS A 127 -7.50 -8.97 12.14
N GLN A 128 -7.03 -9.41 13.31
CA GLN A 128 -7.84 -9.40 14.54
C GLN A 128 -8.25 -7.97 14.92
N SER A 129 -7.32 -7.02 14.85
CA SER A 129 -7.58 -5.60 15.12
C SER A 129 -8.63 -5.05 14.16
N PHE A 130 -8.51 -5.38 12.87
CA PHE A 130 -9.47 -4.95 11.85
C PHE A 130 -10.87 -5.53 12.07
N VAL A 131 -10.97 -6.82 12.42
CA VAL A 131 -12.25 -7.46 12.76
C VAL A 131 -12.89 -6.77 13.97
N GLN A 132 -12.09 -6.42 14.99
CA GLN A 132 -12.57 -5.70 16.16
C GLN A 132 -13.11 -4.30 15.80
N VAL A 133 -12.36 -3.53 15.02
CA VAL A 133 -12.81 -2.21 14.53
C VAL A 133 -14.11 -2.33 13.75
N ARG A 134 -14.20 -3.31 12.84
CA ARG A 134 -15.42 -3.57 12.06
C ARG A 134 -16.61 -3.92 12.95
N HIS A 135 -16.41 -4.71 14.00
CA HIS A 135 -17.48 -5.06 14.94
C HIS A 135 -18.01 -3.84 15.69
N LEU A 136 -17.14 -2.87 16.01
CA LEU A 136 -17.50 -1.64 16.72
C LEU A 136 -18.09 -0.54 15.82
N ALA A 137 -17.84 -0.58 14.51
CA ALA A 137 -18.31 0.43 13.57
C ALA A 137 -19.85 0.61 13.60
N GLY A 138 -20.59 -0.49 13.55
CA GLY A 138 -22.06 -0.47 13.59
C GLY A 138 -22.63 0.12 14.90
N PRO A 139 -22.19 -0.35 16.09
CA PRO A 139 -22.55 0.25 17.37
C PRO A 139 -22.23 1.75 17.46
N ILE A 140 -21.05 2.19 17.00
CA ILE A 140 -20.65 3.61 17.02
C ILE A 140 -21.60 4.44 16.15
N GLU A 141 -21.92 3.98 14.94
CA GLU A 141 -22.85 4.68 14.05
C GLU A 141 -24.25 4.79 14.67
N LYS A 142 -24.74 3.71 15.30
CA LYS A 142 -26.04 3.72 15.99
C LYS A 142 -26.06 4.72 17.16
N LEU A 143 -24.99 4.79 17.95
CA LEU A 143 -24.89 5.74 19.06
C LEU A 143 -24.81 7.18 18.54
N SER A 144 -23.98 7.43 17.52
CA SER A 144 -23.88 8.73 16.87
C SER A 144 -25.23 9.21 16.32
N LYS A 145 -26.00 8.32 15.68
CA LYS A 145 -27.34 8.64 15.19
C LYS A 145 -28.31 8.96 16.33
N LYS A 146 -28.28 8.20 17.43
CA LYS A 146 -29.12 8.47 18.61
C LYS A 146 -28.81 9.82 19.23
N GLU A 147 -27.53 10.13 19.40
CA GLU A 147 -27.09 11.40 19.97
C GLU A 147 -27.51 12.58 19.07
N LYS A 148 -27.32 12.45 17.76
CA LYS A 148 -27.79 13.45 16.80
C LYS A 148 -29.30 13.70 16.91
N ASN A 149 -30.10 12.63 16.96
CA ASN A 149 -31.55 12.76 17.08
C ASN A 149 -31.95 13.42 18.41
N TYR A 150 -31.33 13.04 19.51
CA TYR A 150 -31.55 13.66 20.81
C TYR A 150 -31.27 15.18 20.79
N LEU A 151 -30.16 15.60 20.16
CA LEU A 151 -29.82 17.02 20.03
C LEU A 151 -30.85 17.78 19.17
N ILE A 152 -31.33 17.17 18.09
CA ILE A 152 -32.39 17.75 17.23
C ILE A 152 -33.68 17.92 18.05
N GLU A 153 -34.15 16.86 18.71
CA GLU A 153 -35.37 16.89 19.53
C GLU A 153 -35.29 17.94 20.64
N ARG A 154 -34.15 18.01 21.32
CA ARG A 154 -33.88 19.02 22.33
C ARG A 154 -33.93 20.43 21.76
N TYR A 155 -33.29 20.67 20.61
CA TYR A 155 -33.30 21.98 19.96
C TYR A 155 -34.71 22.40 19.54
N VAL A 156 -35.47 21.49 18.92
CA VAL A 156 -36.87 21.74 18.53
C VAL A 156 -37.71 22.08 19.76
N SER A 157 -37.62 21.28 20.83
CA SER A 157 -38.36 21.53 22.07
C SER A 157 -38.02 22.88 22.71
N GLN A 158 -36.76 23.31 22.63
CA GLN A 158 -36.33 24.62 23.12
C GLN A 158 -36.88 25.78 22.28
N LYS A 159 -37.07 25.59 20.97
CA LYS A 159 -37.54 26.61 20.03
C LYS A 159 -39.05 26.70 19.88
N GLU A 160 -39.77 25.63 20.20
CA GLU A 160 -41.24 25.60 20.19
C GLU A 160 -41.90 26.77 20.95
N PRO A 161 -41.49 27.14 22.18
CA PRO A 161 -42.11 28.27 22.88
C PRO A 161 -41.85 29.62 22.18
N GLU A 162 -40.66 29.83 21.61
CA GLU A 162 -40.36 31.04 20.83
C GLU A 162 -41.25 31.13 19.58
N LEU A 163 -41.49 29.99 18.91
CA LEU A 163 -42.41 29.90 17.78
C LEU A 163 -43.85 30.17 18.18
N GLU A 164 -44.31 29.65 19.31
CA GLU A 164 -45.67 29.89 19.82
C GLU A 164 -45.89 31.37 20.17
N ILE A 165 -44.89 32.03 20.76
CA ILE A 165 -44.92 33.49 20.98
C ILE A 165 -44.99 34.22 19.65
N ALA A 166 -44.18 33.82 18.67
CA ALA A 166 -44.17 34.45 17.36
C ALA A 166 -45.53 34.30 16.64
N LYS A 167 -46.14 33.12 16.62
CA LYS A 167 -47.45 32.89 15.98
C LYS A 167 -48.56 33.76 16.56
N ARG A 168 -48.48 34.10 17.86
CA ARG A 168 -49.50 34.90 18.57
C ARG A 168 -49.21 36.39 18.56
N SER A 169 -48.01 36.79 18.15
CA SER A 169 -47.58 38.19 18.16
C SER A 169 -47.79 38.84 16.79
N ARG A 170 -48.09 40.14 16.78
CA ARG A 170 -47.95 40.96 15.57
C ARG A 170 -46.51 41.48 15.50
N PHE A 171 -45.94 41.51 14.31
CA PHE A 171 -44.57 41.99 14.09
C PHE A 171 -44.55 43.25 13.25
N CYS A 172 -43.57 44.10 13.53
CA CYS A 172 -43.38 45.34 12.80
C CYS A 172 -43.07 45.05 11.33
N ALA A 173 -43.82 45.69 10.43
CA ALA A 173 -43.62 45.58 8.97
C ALA A 173 -42.22 46.02 8.53
N VAL A 174 -41.59 46.93 9.29
CA VAL A 174 -40.25 47.49 8.99
C VAL A 174 -39.13 46.68 9.63
N CYS A 175 -39.12 46.56 10.96
CA CYS A 175 -37.94 46.05 11.69
C CYS A 175 -38.13 44.65 12.31
N ARG A 176 -39.28 44.01 12.11
CA ARG A 176 -39.61 42.66 12.63
C ARG A 176 -39.57 42.51 14.16
N SER A 177 -39.47 43.60 14.91
CA SER A 177 -39.70 43.60 16.36
C SER A 177 -41.18 43.40 16.67
N ILE A 178 -41.52 42.98 17.89
CA ILE A 178 -42.92 42.87 18.33
C ILE A 178 -43.59 44.25 18.17
N ALA A 179 -44.72 44.27 17.46
CA ALA A 179 -45.48 45.48 17.22
C ALA A 179 -46.34 45.81 18.45
N VAL A 180 -46.47 47.11 18.74
CA VAL A 180 -47.30 47.63 19.83
C VAL A 180 -48.59 48.28 19.31
N SER A 181 -48.59 48.70 18.04
CA SER A 181 -49.76 49.26 17.38
C SER A 181 -50.04 48.55 16.06
N VAL A 182 -51.32 48.37 15.77
CA VAL A 182 -51.80 47.82 14.49
C VAL A 182 -52.34 48.98 13.67
N CYS A 183 -51.97 49.04 12.39
CA CYS A 183 -52.54 50.01 11.45
C CYS A 183 -53.72 49.38 10.70
N CYS A 184 -53.55 48.22 10.06
CA CYS A 184 -54.61 47.48 9.39
C CYS A 184 -54.36 45.95 9.48
N PHE A 185 -55.15 45.14 8.77
CA PHE A 185 -55.14 43.68 8.92
C PHE A 185 -53.75 43.04 8.83
N ASP A 186 -52.88 43.48 7.91
CA ASP A 186 -51.55 42.90 7.68
C ASP A 186 -50.38 43.77 8.14
N SER A 187 -50.64 44.99 8.63
CA SER A 187 -49.57 45.95 8.98
C SER A 187 -49.66 46.42 10.41
N ALA A 188 -48.57 46.20 11.15
CA ALA A 188 -48.38 46.61 12.52
C ALA A 188 -46.97 47.22 12.69
N TYR A 189 -46.78 48.06 13.71
CA TYR A 189 -45.54 48.78 13.94
C TYR A 189 -45.11 48.74 15.42
N CYS A 190 -43.81 48.69 15.67
CA CYS A 190 -43.26 48.78 17.03
C CYS A 190 -43.09 50.23 17.51
N SER A 191 -43.07 51.20 16.59
CA SER A 191 -42.94 52.62 16.90
C SER A 191 -43.51 53.48 15.77
N PHE A 192 -43.86 54.72 16.11
CA PHE A 192 -44.28 55.72 15.13
C PHE A 192 -43.19 56.02 14.08
N GLN A 193 -41.91 55.90 14.46
CA GLN A 193 -40.79 56.04 13.53
C GLN A 193 -40.84 54.97 12.44
N CYS A 194 -41.07 53.70 12.81
CA CYS A 194 -41.22 52.62 11.83
C CYS A 194 -42.46 52.83 10.95
N GLN A 195 -43.57 53.31 11.52
CA GLN A 195 -44.76 53.65 10.74
C GLN A 195 -44.48 54.76 9.73
N ALA A 196 -43.81 55.85 10.14
CA ALA A 196 -43.49 56.96 9.25
C ALA A 196 -42.57 56.56 8.10
N VAL A 197 -41.61 55.66 8.35
CA VAL A 197 -40.72 55.09 7.32
C VAL A 197 -41.50 54.30 6.28
N ASP A 198 -42.47 53.50 6.69
CA ASP A 198 -43.29 52.68 5.79
C ASP A 198 -44.47 53.46 5.17
N TRP A 199 -44.81 54.62 5.73
CA TRP A 199 -46.06 55.31 5.39
C TRP A 199 -46.17 55.68 3.91
N SER A 200 -45.07 56.10 3.28
CA SER A 200 -45.08 56.50 1.87
C SER A 200 -45.55 55.38 0.95
N THR A 201 -45.26 54.13 1.29
CA THR A 201 -45.64 52.93 0.54
C THR A 201 -46.96 52.34 1.05
N HIS A 202 -47.12 52.27 2.37
CA HIS A 202 -48.29 51.67 3.00
C HIS A 202 -49.59 52.43 2.72
N GLN A 203 -49.55 53.78 2.67
CA GLN A 203 -50.74 54.61 2.45
C GLN A 203 -51.48 54.31 1.13
N LEU A 204 -50.78 53.77 0.13
CA LEU A 204 -51.36 53.43 -1.17
C LEU A 204 -52.25 52.18 -1.13
N VAL A 205 -52.05 51.33 -0.11
CA VAL A 205 -52.70 50.03 0.04
C VAL A 205 -53.33 49.85 1.43
N CYS A 206 -53.39 50.93 2.21
CA CYS A 206 -53.89 50.91 3.58
C CYS A 206 -55.42 50.79 3.57
N ASP A 207 -55.93 49.74 4.21
CA ASP A 207 -57.37 49.49 4.32
C ASP A 207 -57.86 49.64 5.77
N HIS A 208 -57.49 50.76 6.39
CA HIS A 208 -57.75 51.03 7.81
C HIS A 208 -59.26 51.13 8.12
N GLU A 209 -60.06 51.72 7.22
CA GLU A 209 -61.49 51.95 7.44
C GLU A 209 -62.30 50.64 7.48
N THR A 210 -62.04 49.72 6.54
CA THR A 210 -62.71 48.41 6.52
C THR A 210 -62.28 47.55 7.71
N PHE A 211 -61.01 47.63 8.11
CA PHE A 211 -60.48 46.91 9.27
C PHE A 211 -61.15 47.35 10.57
N VAL A 212 -61.23 48.67 10.82
CA VAL A 212 -61.89 49.22 12.00
C VAL A 212 -63.38 48.86 12.05
N GLN A 213 -64.07 48.85 10.91
CA GLN A 213 -65.49 48.46 10.86
C GLN A 213 -65.69 46.96 11.13
N SER A 214 -64.82 46.10 10.62
CA SER A 214 -64.84 44.65 10.85
C SER A 214 -64.60 44.30 12.33
N CYS A 215 -63.66 44.98 13.00
CA CYS A 215 -63.42 44.78 14.42
C CYS A 215 -64.60 45.22 15.30
N LYS A 216 -65.29 46.33 14.95
CA LYS A 216 -66.49 46.79 15.67
C LYS A 216 -67.65 45.81 15.55
N ASN A 217 -67.83 45.19 14.39
CA ASN A 217 -68.92 44.24 14.16
C ASN A 217 -68.70 42.90 14.88
N ASN A 218 -67.44 42.48 15.05
CA ASN A 218 -67.09 41.24 15.76
C ASN A 218 -67.12 41.35 17.30
N LEU A 219 -67.20 42.56 17.86
CA LEU A 219 -67.32 42.79 19.32
C LEU A 219 -68.78 42.88 19.80
N ASN A 220 -69.74 43.04 18.88
CA ASN A 220 -71.17 43.19 19.16
C ASN A 220 -72.00 41.92 18.91
N ASN A 221 -71.34 40.79 18.64
CA ASN A 221 -71.91 39.44 18.53
C ASN A 221 -71.27 38.53 19.58
#